data_AF-A0A965X015-F1
#
_entry.id   AF-A0A965X015-F1
#
_cell.length_a   1.000
_cell.length_b   1.000
_cell.length_c   1.000
_cell.angle_alpha   90.00
_cell.angle_beta   90.00
_cell.angle_gamma   90.00
#
_symmetry.space_group_name_H-M   'P 1'
#
loop_
_entity.id
_entity.type
_entity.pdbx_description
1 polymer ?
#
loop_
_entity_poly.entity_id
_entity_poly.type
_entity_poly.pdbx_seq_one_letter_code
_entity_poly.pdbx_strand_id
1 'polypeptide(L)'
;FPDAPTERGVKHLKELAGLARAGYEAYVLFIVQMRGPRYFMPNDAMHPAFGAALRAAAAQGVKVLAVDCLVREDGFVCNQEIPVRLVQTPL
;
A
#
# COMPACT_ATOMS: atom_id res chain seq x y z
N PHE A 1 -3.85 -2.95 5.62
CA PHE A 1 -4.56 -3.40 4.42
C PHE A 1 -3.95 -4.70 3.92
N PRO A 2 -4.75 -5.66 3.47
CA PRO A 2 -6.21 -5.59 3.53
C PRO A 2 -6.74 -6.08 4.88
N ASP A 3 -8.04 -5.86 5.10
CA ASP A 3 -8.85 -6.38 6.20
C ASP A 3 -9.64 -7.64 5.81
N ALA A 4 -9.65 -8.00 4.53
CA ALA A 4 -10.10 -9.27 3.97
C ALA A 4 -9.22 -9.68 2.77
N PRO A 5 -9.22 -10.95 2.32
CA PRO A 5 -8.53 -11.33 1.09
C PRO A 5 -8.94 -10.47 -0.12
N THR A 6 -7.97 -10.10 -0.96
CA THR A 6 -8.18 -9.24 -2.14
C THR A 6 -7.31 -9.65 -3.32
N GLU A 7 -7.86 -10.48 -4.19
CA GLU A 7 -7.21 -10.88 -5.44
C GLU A 7 -7.07 -9.70 -6.41
N ARG A 8 -8.05 -8.78 -6.40
CA ARG A 8 -8.01 -7.55 -7.18
C ARG A 8 -6.80 -6.68 -6.82
N GLY A 9 -6.51 -6.53 -5.53
CA GLY A 9 -5.32 -5.81 -5.07
C GLY A 9 -4.02 -6.43 -5.58
N VAL A 10 -3.93 -7.77 -5.56
CA VAL A 10 -2.77 -8.50 -6.12
C VAL A 10 -2.63 -8.25 -7.62
N LYS A 11 -3.74 -8.31 -8.37
CA LYS A 11 -3.73 -8.04 -9.82
C LYS A 11 -3.23 -6.64 -10.14
N HIS A 12 -3.77 -5.61 -9.48
CA HIS A 12 -3.36 -4.22 -9.71
C HIS A 12 -1.87 -3.99 -9.42
N LEU A 13 -1.32 -4.61 -8.35
CA LEU A 13 0.10 -4.49 -8.03
C LEU A 13 1.00 -5.10 -9.12
N LYS A 14 0.58 -6.23 -9.70
CA LYS A 14 1.29 -6.85 -10.84
C LYS A 14 1.24 -5.97 -12.08
N GLU A 15 0.11 -5.32 -12.35
CA GLU A 15 -0.05 -4.38 -13.47
C GLU A 15 0.85 -3.15 -13.29
N LEU A 16 0.84 -2.53 -12.09
CA LEU A 16 1.74 -1.42 -11.76
C LEU A 16 3.22 -1.81 -11.91
N ALA A 17 3.58 -3.02 -11.46
CA ALA A 17 4.94 -3.52 -11.63
C ALA A 17 5.30 -3.71 -13.12
N GLY A 18 4.35 -4.13 -13.95
CA GLY A 18 4.51 -4.18 -15.40
C GLY A 18 4.78 -2.80 -16.02
N LEU A 19 4.04 -1.78 -15.59
CA LEU A 19 4.24 -0.40 -16.03
C LEU A 19 5.61 0.16 -15.59
N ALA A 20 6.00 -0.10 -14.34
CA ALA A 20 7.32 0.30 -13.84
C ALA A 20 8.46 -0.31 -14.67
N ARG A 21 8.37 -1.61 -14.99
CA ARG A 21 9.36 -2.29 -15.86
C ARG A 21 9.38 -1.75 -17.29
N ALA A 22 8.24 -1.24 -17.78
CA ALA A 22 8.15 -0.61 -19.09
C ALA A 22 8.68 0.85 -19.10
N GLY A 23 9.22 1.34 -17.98
CA GLY A 23 9.84 2.67 -17.86
C GLY A 23 8.88 3.78 -17.43
N TYR A 24 7.63 3.46 -17.08
CA TYR A 24 6.70 4.44 -16.54
C TYR A 24 6.96 4.68 -15.05
N GLU A 25 6.70 5.90 -14.59
CA GLU A 25 6.56 6.12 -13.16
C GLU A 25 5.23 5.54 -12.66
N ALA A 26 5.31 4.52 -11.81
CA ALA A 26 4.16 3.86 -11.22
C ALA A 26 4.13 4.03 -9.70
N TYR A 27 2.95 4.33 -9.16
CA TYR A 27 2.74 4.55 -7.74
C TYR A 27 1.54 3.73 -7.24
N VAL A 28 1.62 3.32 -5.97
CA VAL A 28 0.46 2.92 -5.18
C VAL A 28 0.41 3.78 -3.92
N LEU A 29 -0.73 4.43 -3.69
CA LEU A 29 -0.98 5.28 -2.53
C LEU A 29 -2.04 4.64 -1.64
N PHE A 30 -1.68 4.37 -0.39
CA PHE A 30 -2.64 3.96 0.63
C PHE A 30 -3.15 5.17 1.40
N ILE A 31 -4.46 5.42 1.32
CA ILE A 31 -5.13 6.47 2.09
C ILE A 31 -5.64 5.86 3.38
N VAL A 32 -4.97 6.17 4.50
CA VAL A 32 -5.41 5.72 5.82
C VAL A 32 -6.35 6.77 6.38
N GLN A 33 -7.65 6.48 6.33
CA GLN A 33 -8.75 7.38 6.72
C GLN A 33 -8.87 7.52 8.26
N MET A 34 -7.78 7.87 8.91
CA MET A 34 -7.68 8.23 10.32
C MET A 34 -6.33 8.91 10.59
N ARG A 35 -6.26 9.70 11.66
CA ARG A 35 -5.02 10.33 12.13
C ARG A 35 -4.31 9.45 13.16
N GLY A 36 -2.98 9.49 13.18
CA GLY A 36 -2.18 8.86 14.23
C GLY A 36 -1.55 7.49 13.95
N PRO A 37 -1.78 6.78 12.82
CA PRO A 37 -0.94 5.66 12.43
C PRO A 37 0.54 6.07 12.38
N ARG A 38 1.43 5.27 12.98
CA ARG A 38 2.87 5.54 12.98
C ARG A 38 3.55 5.13 11.68
N TYR A 39 2.98 4.16 10.98
CA TYR A 39 3.45 3.63 9.70
C TYR A 39 2.35 2.77 9.08
N PHE A 40 2.47 2.51 7.79
CA PHE A 40 1.71 1.49 7.07
C PHE A 40 2.56 0.22 6.88
N MET A 41 1.95 -0.96 7.02
CA MET A 41 2.52 -2.23 6.57
C MET A 41 1.40 -3.09 5.94
N PRO A 42 1.72 -3.98 4.97
CA PRO A 42 0.73 -4.94 4.49
C PRO A 42 0.31 -5.88 5.63
N ASN A 43 -0.96 -6.22 5.70
CA ASN A 43 -1.48 -7.18 6.66
C ASN A 43 -1.25 -8.60 6.13
N ASP A 44 -0.02 -9.09 6.31
CA ASP A 44 0.38 -10.42 5.85
C ASP A 44 -0.46 -11.54 6.50
N ALA A 45 -0.90 -11.37 7.75
CA ALA A 45 -1.75 -12.36 8.43
C ALA A 45 -3.13 -12.52 7.75
N MET A 46 -3.68 -11.43 7.21
CA MET A 46 -4.96 -11.47 6.50
C MET A 46 -4.84 -11.96 5.06
N HIS A 47 -3.81 -11.51 4.34
CA HIS A 47 -3.62 -11.94 2.95
C HIS A 47 -2.13 -11.94 2.58
N PRO A 48 -1.42 -13.07 2.79
CA PRO A 48 0.02 -13.17 2.54
C PRO A 48 0.40 -12.85 1.08
N ALA A 49 -0.44 -13.27 0.12
CA ALA A 49 -0.20 -13.03 -1.30
C ALA A 49 -0.26 -11.54 -1.67
N PHE A 50 -1.09 -10.74 -0.98
CA PHE A 50 -1.09 -9.29 -1.18
C PHE A 50 0.22 -8.64 -0.72
N GLY A 51 0.68 -8.96 0.49
CA GLY A 51 1.93 -8.39 0.99
C GLY A 51 3.14 -8.82 0.15
N ALA A 52 3.18 -10.08 -0.30
CA ALA A 52 4.20 -10.56 -1.21
C ALA A 52 4.19 -9.80 -2.55
N ALA A 53 3.00 -9.58 -3.14
CA ALA A 53 2.86 -8.79 -4.36
C ALA A 53 3.27 -7.33 -4.17
N LEU A 54 2.95 -6.72 -3.03
CA LEU A 54 3.31 -5.32 -2.74
C LEU A 54 4.83 -5.16 -2.63
N ARG A 55 5.50 -6.06 -1.90
CA ARG A 55 6.97 -6.10 -1.82
C ARG A 55 7.60 -6.31 -3.19
N ALA A 56 7.08 -7.23 -3.99
CA ALA A 56 7.58 -7.49 -5.33
C ALA A 56 7.39 -6.29 -6.28
N ALA A 57 6.25 -5.60 -6.21
CA ALA A 57 6.00 -4.39 -7.00
C ALA A 57 6.97 -3.27 -6.62
N ALA A 58 7.20 -3.06 -5.33
CA ALA A 58 8.17 -2.08 -4.84
C ALA A 58 9.59 -2.37 -5.35
N ALA A 59 10.02 -3.63 -5.28
CA ALA A 59 11.33 -4.06 -5.81
C ALA A 59 11.47 -3.87 -7.33
N GLN A 60 10.36 -3.74 -8.06
CA GLN A 60 10.33 -3.52 -9.50
C GLN A 60 10.17 -2.04 -9.88
N GLY A 61 10.28 -1.13 -8.92
CA GLY A 61 10.26 0.32 -9.16
C GLY A 61 8.91 0.99 -8.94
N VAL A 62 7.89 0.27 -8.46
CA VAL A 62 6.64 0.91 -8.03
C VAL A 62 6.88 1.67 -6.73
N LYS A 63 6.60 2.97 -6.72
CA LYS A 63 6.70 3.81 -5.52
C LYS A 63 5.49 3.54 -4.62
N VAL A 64 5.75 3.12 -3.38
CA VAL A 64 4.71 2.78 -2.39
C VAL A 64 4.62 3.90 -1.37
N LEU A 65 3.48 4.57 -1.32
CA LEU A 65 3.22 5.71 -0.44
C LEU A 65 2.03 5.39 0.48
N ALA A 66 2.01 6.01 1.65
CA ALA A 66 0.86 5.99 2.53
C ALA A 66 0.67 7.37 3.17
N VAL A 67 -0.57 7.81 3.33
CA VAL A 67 -0.91 9.07 4.00
C VAL A 67 -1.94 8.82 5.08
N ASP A 68 -1.82 9.56 6.19
CA ASP A 68 -2.90 9.68 7.17
C ASP A 68 -3.89 10.76 6.73
N CYS A 69 -5.06 10.79 7.38
CA CYS A 69 -6.11 11.76 7.06
C CYS A 69 -6.68 12.40 8.33
N LEU A 70 -7.05 13.67 8.21
CA LEU A 70 -7.97 14.31 9.15
C LEU A 70 -9.40 14.06 8.65
N VAL A 71 -10.12 13.20 9.35
CA VAL A 71 -11.51 12.84 9.03
C VAL A 71 -12.46 13.73 9.83
N ARG A 72 -13.50 14.23 9.16
CA ARG A 72 -14.59 15.08 9.66
C ARG A 72 -15.92 14.49 9.20
N GLU A 73 -17.03 15.02 9.72
CA GLU A 73 -18.38 14.55 9.35
C GLU A 73 -18.69 14.76 7.85
N ASP A 74 -18.15 15.82 7.27
CA ASP A 74 -18.39 16.25 5.88
C ASP A 74 -17.33 15.75 4.88
N GLY A 75 -16.33 14.99 5.34
CA GLY A 75 -15.30 14.41 4.48
C GLY A 75 -13.96 14.20 5.17
N PHE A 76 -12.89 14.12 4.39
CA PHE A 76 -11.54 14.01 4.92
C PHE A 76 -10.52 14.74 4.05
N VAL A 77 -9.41 15.12 4.65
CA VAL A 77 -8.25 15.67 3.95
C VAL A 77 -7.02 14.83 4.24
N CYS A 78 -6.24 14.52 3.19
CA CYS A 78 -4.91 13.93 3.35
C CYS A 78 -4.05 14.91 4.15
N ASN A 79 -3.42 14.44 5.21
CA ASN A 79 -2.71 15.30 6.15
C ASN A 79 -1.20 15.20 6.02
N GLN A 80 -0.62 14.03 6.29
CA GLN A 80 0.82 13.83 6.10
C GLN A 80 1.12 12.43 5.57
N GLU A 81 2.25 12.31 4.87
CA GLU A 81 2.81 11.00 4.53
C GLU A 81 3.22 10.27 5.81
N ILE A 82 2.90 8.98 5.88
CA ILE A 82 3.33 8.10 6.95
C ILE A 82 4.32 7.07 6.40
N PRO A 83 5.35 6.66 7.16
CA PRO A 83 6.32 5.69 6.70
C PRO A 83 5.68 4.38 6.24
N VAL A 84 6.15 3.84 5.11
CA VAL A 84 5.76 2.51 4.63
C VAL A 84 6.82 1.49 5.06
N ARG A 85 6.41 0.42 5.73
CA ARG A 85 7.28 -0.70 6.11
C ARG A 85 6.95 -1.91 5.26
N LEU A 86 7.93 -2.34 4.47
CA LEU A 86 7.84 -3.51 3.58
C LEU A 86 8.69 -4.69 4.07
N VAL A 87 9.07 -4.71 5.34
CA VAL A 87 9.77 -5.85 5.94
C VAL A 87 8.83 -7.06 6.00
N GLN A 88 9.38 -8.25 5.75
CA GLN A 88 8.65 -9.50 5.94
C GLN A 88 8.76 -9.88 7.42
N THR A 89 7.63 -9.87 8.13
CA THR A 89 7.60 -10.37 9.50
C THR A 89 7.51 -11.90 9.44
N PRO A 90 8.40 -12.65 10.12
CA PRO A 90 8.23 -14.09 10.28
C PRO A 90 6.88 -14.36 10.95
N LEU A 91 6.13 -15.34 10.43
CA LEU A 91 4.90 -15.83 11.05
C LEU A 91 5.20 -16.48 12.41
#